data_AF-A0A7S3I439-F1
#
_entry.id   AF-A0A7S3I439-F1
#
_cell.length_a   1.000
_cell.length_b   1.000
_cell.length_c   1.000
_cell.angle_alpha   90.00
_cell.angle_beta   90.00
_cell.angle_gamma   90.00
#
_symmetry.space_group_name_H-M   'P 1'
#
loop_
_entity.id
_entity.type
_entity.pdbx_description
1 polymer ?
#
loop_
_entity_poly.entity_id
_entity_poly.type
_entity_poly.pdbx_seq_one_letter_code
_entity_poly.pdbx_strand_id
1 'polypeptide(L)'
;MHCNRLWYNRELFAEQTKVLFITNIFFGTLSLIIICVGFTVINSPDAKCLLCYGGNMWIERGIFGTLFIMCHQILILMKINSSQMVLIRIPNNRGIFNPMTLYQ
;
A
#
# COMPACT_ATOMS: atom_id res chain seq x y z
N MET A 1 -28.50 -15.76 -19.28
CA MET A 1 -27.83 -14.56 -18.73
C MET A 1 -26.90 -14.82 -17.53
N HIS A 2 -27.07 -15.88 -16.72
CA HIS A 2 -26.20 -16.12 -15.54
C HIS A 2 -24.72 -16.45 -15.85
N CYS A 3 -24.42 -17.10 -16.99
CA CYS A 3 -23.07 -17.50 -17.36
C CYS A 3 -22.13 -16.30 -17.59
N ASN A 4 -22.64 -15.22 -18.18
CA ASN A 4 -21.86 -13.99 -18.42
C ASN A 4 -21.46 -13.29 -17.13
N ARG A 5 -22.31 -13.29 -16.09
CA ARG A 5 -21.96 -12.68 -14.78
C ARG A 5 -20.89 -13.46 -14.04
N LEU A 6 -20.96 -14.80 -14.04
CA LEU A 6 -19.94 -15.64 -13.40
C LEU A 6 -18.57 -15.47 -14.05
N TRP A 7 -18.53 -15.44 -15.39
CA TRP A 7 -17.28 -15.25 -16.13
C TRP A 7 -16.71 -13.83 -15.94
N TYR A 8 -17.56 -12.80 -16.02
CA TYR A 8 -17.18 -11.41 -15.75
C TYR A 8 -16.64 -11.20 -14.32
N ASN A 9 -17.30 -11.76 -13.31
CA ASN A 9 -16.84 -11.68 -11.91
C ASN A 9 -15.50 -12.39 -11.73
N ARG A 10 -15.26 -13.49 -12.44
CA ARG A 10 -13.98 -14.21 -12.41
C ARG A 10 -12.85 -13.38 -13.02
N GLU A 11 -13.10 -12.71 -14.13
CA GLU A 11 -12.12 -11.81 -14.75
C GLU A 11 -11.79 -10.61 -13.87
N LEU A 12 -12.83 -9.97 -13.32
CA LEU A 12 -12.67 -8.86 -12.38
C LEU A 12 -11.83 -9.28 -11.18
N PHE A 13 -12.17 -10.42 -10.58
CA PHE A 13 -11.42 -10.96 -9.45
C PHE A 13 -9.97 -11.30 -9.81
N ALA A 14 -9.72 -11.84 -11.00
CA ALA A 14 -8.37 -12.11 -11.48
C ALA A 14 -7.53 -10.84 -11.63
N GLU A 15 -8.09 -9.77 -12.20
CA GLU A 15 -7.41 -8.47 -12.31
C GLU A 15 -7.13 -7.83 -10.95
N GLN A 16 -8.15 -7.81 -10.09
CA GLN A 16 -8.03 -7.29 -8.73
C GLN A 16 -6.97 -8.06 -7.95
N THR A 17 -6.97 -9.38 -8.03
CA THR A 17 -6.02 -10.26 -7.32
C THR A 17 -4.60 -10.08 -7.85
N LYS A 18 -4.42 -9.98 -9.17
CA LYS A 18 -3.11 -9.76 -9.80
C LYS A 18 -2.49 -8.44 -9.33
N VAL A 19 -3.26 -7.35 -9.36
CA VAL A 19 -2.79 -6.04 -8.89
C VAL A 19 -2.48 -6.10 -7.41
N LEU A 20 -3.39 -6.64 -6.60
CA LEU A 20 -3.21 -6.72 -5.14
C LEU A 20 -1.97 -7.56 -4.75
N PHE A 21 -1.70 -8.65 -5.46
CA PHE A 21 -0.54 -9.50 -5.23
C PHE A 21 0.77 -8.79 -5.56
N ILE A 22 0.89 -8.20 -6.76
CA ILE A 22 2.09 -7.47 -7.18
C ILE A 22 2.36 -6.31 -6.23
N THR A 23 1.31 -5.56 -5.88
CA THR A 23 1.44 -4.38 -5.05
C THR A 23 1.78 -4.74 -3.60
N ASN A 24 1.26 -5.84 -3.06
CA ASN A 24 1.65 -6.34 -1.74
C ASN A 24 3.11 -6.82 -1.70
N ILE A 25 3.60 -7.50 -2.74
CA ILE A 25 5.02 -7.87 -2.82
C ILE A 25 5.88 -6.61 -2.83
N PHE A 26 5.59 -5.68 -3.72
CA PHE A 26 6.35 -4.45 -3.85
C PHE A 26 6.41 -3.66 -2.53
N PHE A 27 5.26 -3.42 -1.89
CA PHE A 27 5.24 -2.70 -0.61
C PHE A 27 5.80 -3.50 0.56
N GLY A 28 5.62 -4.82 0.57
CA GLY A 28 6.22 -5.68 1.59
C GLY A 28 7.74 -5.59 1.54
N THR A 29 8.34 -5.75 0.36
CA THR A 29 9.78 -5.60 0.15
C THR A 29 10.27 -4.21 0.54
N LEU A 30 9.58 -3.16 0.11
CA LEU A 30 9.98 -1.78 0.42
C LEU A 30 9.87 -1.48 1.93
N SER A 31 8.87 -2.03 2.62
CA SER A 31 8.75 -1.92 4.08
C SER A 31 9.86 -2.64 4.83
N LEU A 32 10.26 -3.83 4.38
CA LEU A 32 11.37 -4.58 4.99
C LEU A 32 12.69 -3.82 4.84
N ILE A 33 12.94 -3.24 3.66
CA ILE A 33 14.12 -2.41 3.42
C ILE A 33 14.13 -1.19 4.36
N ILE A 34 13.02 -0.46 4.44
CA ILE A 34 12.92 0.73 5.30
C ILE A 34 13.11 0.37 6.77
N ILE A 35 12.55 -0.74 7.25
CA ILE A 35 12.72 -1.20 8.63
C ILE A 35 14.17 -1.63 8.87
N CYS A 36 14.80 -2.39 7.96
CA CYS A 36 16.20 -2.78 8.08
C CYS A 36 17.14 -1.57 8.13
N VAL A 37 16.94 -0.59 7.24
CA VAL A 37 17.71 0.67 7.24
C VAL A 37 17.43 1.49 8.50
N GLY A 38 16.17 1.56 8.93
CA GLY A 38 15.80 2.21 10.18
C GLY A 38 16.49 1.56 11.39
N PHE A 39 16.52 0.23 11.47
CA PHE A 39 17.16 -0.50 12.56
C PHE A 39 18.68 -0.30 12.60
N THR A 40 19.36 -0.31 11.44
CA THR A 40 20.81 -0.06 11.38
C THR A 40 21.16 1.39 11.72
N VAL A 41 20.33 2.35 11.30
CA VAL A 41 20.51 3.76 11.64
C VAL A 41 20.21 4.01 13.12
N ILE A 42 19.14 3.46 13.68
CA ILE A 42 18.76 3.69 15.09
C ILE A 42 19.77 3.07 16.07
N ASN A 43 20.33 1.90 15.74
CA ASN A 43 21.28 1.22 16.61
C ASN A 43 22.74 1.61 16.35
N SER A 44 23.00 2.55 15.42
CA SER A 44 24.34 3.09 15.27
C SER A 44 24.67 4.00 16.46
N PRO A 45 25.81 3.77 17.16
CA PRO A 45 26.16 4.53 18.38
C PRO A 45 26.31 6.04 18.14
N ASP A 46 26.53 6.47 16.90
CA ASP A 46 26.62 7.89 16.51
C ASP A 46 25.27 8.51 16.14
N ALA A 47 24.27 7.67 15.84
CA ALA A 47 23.01 8.10 15.26
C ALA A 47 21.95 8.32 16.33
N LYS A 48 21.99 9.50 16.96
CA LYS A 48 20.87 10.02 17.77
C LYS A 48 19.68 10.44 16.88
N CYS A 49 19.30 9.63 15.90
CA CYS A 49 18.43 10.05 14.80
C CYS A 49 16.92 9.91 15.10
N LEU A 50 16.53 9.01 16.00
CA LEU A 50 15.15 8.76 16.40
C LEU A 50 15.10 8.40 17.89
N LEU A 51 14.17 9.03 18.61
CA LEU A 51 13.90 8.79 20.02
C LEU A 51 12.49 8.19 20.15
N CYS A 52 12.37 6.96 20.63
CA CYS A 52 11.05 6.41 20.98
C CYS A 52 10.63 6.95 22.36
N TYR A 53 9.70 7.91 22.38
CA TYR A 53 9.16 8.48 23.61
C TYR A 53 7.94 7.68 24.06
N GLY A 54 7.99 7.18 25.30
CA GLY A 54 6.87 6.46 25.92
C GLY A 54 6.51 5.13 25.26
N GLY A 55 7.37 4.55 24.41
CA GLY A 55 7.15 3.26 23.73
C GLY A 55 6.29 3.31 22.46
N ASN A 56 5.62 4.43 22.21
CA ASN A 56 4.55 4.52 21.20
C ASN A 56 4.82 5.59 20.14
N MET A 57 5.73 6.54 20.45
CA MET A 57 5.88 7.76 19.68
C MET A 57 7.33 7.91 19.23
N TRP A 58 7.55 7.89 17.93
CA TRP A 58 8.86 8.13 17.35
C TRP A 58 9.06 9.62 17.18
N ILE A 59 9.99 10.20 17.95
CA ILE A 59 10.40 11.60 17.85
C ILE A 59 11.69 11.63 17.03
N GLU A 60 11.62 12.26 15.87
CA GLU A 60 12.75 12.44 14.97
C GLU A 60 13.75 13.44 15.56
N ARG A 61 15.03 13.06 15.53
CA ARG A 61 16.16 13.89 15.94
C ARG A 61 17.18 13.94 14.83
N GLY A 62 16.86 14.68 13.77
CA GLY A 62 17.75 14.94 12.65
C GLY A 62 17.29 14.34 11.33
N ILE A 63 18.06 14.62 10.28
CA ILE A 63 17.68 14.42 8.87
C ILE A 63 17.30 12.96 8.56
N PHE A 64 18.01 11.99 9.15
CA PHE A 64 17.72 10.58 8.94
C PHE A 64 16.41 10.12 9.60
N GLY A 65 16.04 10.68 10.75
CA GLY A 65 14.75 10.41 11.39
C GLY A 65 13.59 10.95 10.54
N THR A 66 13.75 12.15 9.99
CA THR A 66 12.77 12.75 9.07
C THR A 66 12.63 11.99 7.77
N LEU A 67 13.73 11.55 7.18
CA LEU A 67 13.70 10.69 5.99
C LEU A 67 12.98 9.36 6.29
N PHE A 68 13.24 8.75 7.44
CA PHE A 68 12.57 7.51 7.84
C PHE A 68 11.05 7.71 7.98
N ILE A 69 10.60 8.75 8.70
CA ILE A 69 9.17 9.02 8.90
C ILE A 69 8.49 9.40 7.59
N MET A 70 9.13 10.22 6.73
CA MET A 70 8.61 10.50 5.39
C MET A 70 8.46 9.24 4.54
N CYS A 71 9.48 8.39 4.48
CA CYS A 71 9.43 7.12 3.76
C CYS A 71 8.30 6.21 4.27
N HIS A 72 8.12 6.14 5.60
CA HIS A 72 7.05 5.40 6.22
C HIS A 72 5.66 5.97 5.87
N GLN A 73 5.48 7.29 5.88
CA GLN A 73 4.22 7.94 5.48
C GLN A 73 3.90 7.70 4.00
N ILE A 74 4.90 7.77 3.11
CA ILE A 74 4.75 7.48 1.68
C ILE A 74 4.30 6.03 1.48
N LEU A 75 4.87 5.06 2.21
CA LEU A 75 4.42 3.66 2.18
C LEU A 75 2.93 3.51 2.50
N ILE A 76 2.45 4.21 3.53
CA ILE A 76 1.04 4.18 3.91
C ILE A 76 0.16 4.76 2.79
N LEU A 77 0.53 5.93 2.26
CA LEU A 77 -0.20 6.57 1.16
C LEU A 77 -0.26 5.69 -0.09
N MET A 78 0.84 5.03 -0.43
CA MET A 78 0.89 4.12 -1.57
C MET A 78 0.01 2.87 -1.36
N LYS A 79 -0.05 2.32 -0.14
CA LYS A 79 -1.00 1.23 0.20
C LYS A 79 -2.45 1.66 0.02
N ILE A 80 -2.82 2.84 0.51
CA ILE A 80 -4.18 3.39 0.33
C ILE A 80 -4.52 3.54 -1.16
N ASN A 81 -3.60 4.11 -1.94
CA ASN A 81 -3.80 4.29 -3.39
C ASN A 81 -3.97 2.96 -4.12
N SER A 82 -3.22 1.92 -3.73
CA SER A 82 -3.41 0.57 -4.27
C SER A 82 -4.77 -0.01 -3.91
N SER A 83 -5.23 0.15 -2.67
CA SER A 83 -6.56 -0.29 -2.26
C SER A 83 -7.65 0.42 -3.08
N GLN A 84 -7.51 1.72 -3.34
CA GLN A 84 -8.43 2.47 -4.21
C GLN A 84 -8.38 1.99 -5.67
N MET A 85 -7.21 1.63 -6.18
CA MET A 85 -7.08 1.07 -7.52
C MET A 85 -7.91 -0.21 -7.67
N VAL A 86 -7.78 -1.13 -6.70
CA VAL A 86 -8.45 -2.43 -6.73
C VAL A 86 -9.94 -2.33 -6.44
N LEU A 87 -10.34 -1.54 -5.45
CA LEU A 87 -11.73 -1.49 -4.97
C LEU A 87 -12.62 -0.53 -5.74
N ILE A 88 -12.04 0.50 -6.37
CA ILE A 88 -12.81 1.57 -7.01
C ILE A 88 -12.45 1.66 -8.49
N ARG A 89 -11.18 1.86 -8.84
CA ARG A 89 -10.80 2.18 -10.23
C ARG A 89 -10.98 1.01 -11.19
N ILE A 90 -10.56 -0.21 -10.81
CA ILE A 90 -10.77 -1.41 -11.64
C ILE A 90 -12.26 -1.68 -11.86
N PRO A 91 -13.12 -1.76 -10.82
CA PRO A 91 -14.57 -1.87 -10.99
C PRO A 91 -15.18 -0.76 -11.84
N ASN A 92 -14.76 0.49 -11.65
CA ASN A 92 -15.26 1.63 -12.41
C ASN A 92 -14.91 1.54 -13.90
N ASN A 93 -13.65 1.26 -14.22
CA ASN A 93 -13.17 1.12 -15.61
C ASN A 93 -13.80 -0.09 -16.32
N ARG A 94 -14.18 -1.12 -15.57
CA ARG A 94 -14.94 -2.28 -16.05
C ARG A 94 -16.44 -2.00 -16.22
N GLY A 95 -16.90 -0.79 -15.88
CA GLY A 95 -18.29 -0.36 -16.07
C GLY A 95 -19.28 -0.86 -15.02
N ILE A 96 -18.80 -1.32 -13.86
CA ILE A 96 -19.66 -1.87 -12.78
C ILE A 96 -20.58 -0.80 -12.19
N PHE A 97 -20.11 0.44 -12.10
CA PHE A 97 -20.88 1.56 -11.58
C PHE A 97 -21.68 2.30 -12.65
N ASN A 98 -21.69 1.81 -13.89
CA ASN A 98 -22.39 2.46 -14.98
C ASN A 98 -23.85 1.94 -15.01
N PRO A 99 -24.88 2.79 -14.84
CA PRO A 99 -26.26 2.31 -14.75
C PRO A 99 -26.77 1.67 -16.05
N MET A 100 -26.14 1.93 -17.20
CA MET A 100 -26.52 1.36 -18.49
C MET A 100 -26.12 -0.12 -18.68
N THR A 101 -25.15 -0.64 -17.94
CA THR A 101 -24.69 -2.04 -18.04
C THR A 101 -25.50 -3.02 -17.18
N LEU A 102 -26.43 -2.52 -16.35
CA LEU A 102 -27.28 -3.33 -15.46
C LEU A 102 -28.60 -3.79 -16.09
N TYR A 103 -28.96 -3.24 -17.26
CA TYR A 103 -30.22 -3.49 -17.98
C TYR A 103 -30.04 -4.23 -19.33
N GLN A 104 -28.82 -4.64 -19.68
CA GLN A 104 -28.52 -5.52 -20.82
C GLN A 104 -28.16 -6.93 -20.35
#